data_AF-A0A7W7SKR9-F1
#
_entry.id   AF-A0A7W7SKR9-F1
#
_cell.length_a   1.000
_cell.length_b   1.000
_cell.length_c   1.000
_cell.angle_alpha   90.00
_cell.angle_beta   90.00
_cell.angle_gamma   90.00
#
_symmetry.space_group_name_H-M   'P 1'
#
loop_
_entity.id
_entity.type
_entity.pdbx_description
1 polymer ?
#
loop_
_entity_poly.entity_id
_entity_poly.type
_entity_poly.pdbx_seq_one_letter_code
_entity_poly.pdbx_strand_id
1 'polypeptide(L)' 'MSTTAVFAVEGMSCGHCERSVSAQLAAVPGVTDVLADAPTGRVTVSFEFGQALDEQRIRDAVDEAGFTLTGRI' A
#
# COMPACT_ATOMS: atom_id res chain seq x y z
N MET A 1 10.73 11.40 -12.18
CA MET A 1 10.78 9.91 -12.26
C MET A 1 10.06 9.40 -11.04
N SER A 2 9.28 8.33 -11.12
CA SER A 2 8.63 7.71 -9.95
C SER A 2 9.29 6.35 -9.68
N THR A 3 9.27 5.91 -8.43
CA THR A 3 9.63 4.54 -8.05
C THR A 3 8.40 3.82 -7.58
N THR A 4 8.37 2.51 -7.81
CA THR A 4 7.29 1.64 -7.40
C THR A 4 7.80 0.58 -6.43
N ALA A 5 7.00 0.28 -5.41
CA ALA A 5 7.21 -0.81 -4.48
C ALA A 5 5.95 -1.69 -4.47
N VAL A 6 6.13 -3.01 -4.42
CA VAL A 6 5.02 -3.94 -4.29
C VAL A 6 5.07 -4.55 -2.90
N PHE A 7 3.91 -4.63 -2.26
CA PHE A 7 3.73 -5.18 -0.93
C PHE A 7 2.70 -6.30 -0.98
N ALA A 8 2.88 -7.31 -0.15
CA ALA A 8 1.89 -8.32 0.12
C ALA A 8 1.09 -7.94 1.37
N VAL A 9 -0.23 -8.03 1.28
CA VAL A 9 -1.18 -7.69 2.35
C VAL A 9 -2.16 -8.84 2.53
N GLU A 10 -2.26 -9.34 3.75
CA GLU A 10 -3.23 -10.35 4.16
C GLU A 10 -4.53 -9.72 4.68
N GLY A 11 -5.63 -10.43 4.47
CA GLY A 11 -6.97 -10.02 4.92
C GLY A 11 -7.80 -9.28 3.86
N MET A 12 -7.20 -8.80 2.77
CA MET A 12 -7.94 -8.20 1.66
C MET A 12 -8.68 -9.30 0.88
N SER A 13 -10.00 -9.38 1.05
CA SER A 13 -10.84 -10.43 0.46
C SER A 13 -12.03 -9.91 -0.33
N CYS A 14 -12.21 -8.58 -0.41
CA CYS A 14 -13.33 -7.93 -1.09
C CYS A 14 -12.88 -6.64 -1.79
N GLY A 15 -13.55 -6.25 -2.87
CA GLY A 15 -13.23 -5.00 -3.59
C GLY A 15 -13.46 -3.70 -2.79
N HIS A 16 -14.15 -3.77 -1.64
CA HIS A 16 -14.19 -2.65 -0.68
C HIS A 16 -12.90 -2.53 0.15
N CYS A 17 -12.20 -3.65 0.38
CA CYS A 17 -10.92 -3.69 1.07
C CYS A 17 -9.85 -2.96 0.25
N GLU A 18 -9.81 -3.19 -1.07
CA GLU A 18 -8.88 -2.53 -2.00
C GLU A 18 -8.97 -1.01 -1.90
N ARG A 19 -10.19 -0.46 -1.98
CA ARG A 19 -10.44 0.98 -1.87
C ARG A 19 -10.04 1.56 -0.51
N SER A 20 -10.23 0.81 0.56
CA SER A 20 -9.88 1.28 1.91
C SER A 20 -8.36 1.35 2.09
N VAL A 21 -7.66 0.30 1.67
CA VAL A 21 -6.18 0.24 1.73
C VAL A 21 -5.55 1.28 0.81
N SER A 22 -6.03 1.39 -0.43
CA SER A 22 -5.47 2.36 -1.37
C SER A 22 -5.68 3.80 -0.91
N ALA A 23 -6.84 4.13 -0.31
CA ALA A 23 -7.08 5.45 0.27
C ALA A 23 -6.13 5.78 1.42
N GLN A 24 -5.89 4.84 2.34
CA GLN A 24 -4.97 5.07 3.47
C GLN A 24 -3.52 5.19 3.01
N LEU A 25 -3.09 4.36 2.06
CA LEU A 25 -1.76 4.45 1.49
C LEU A 25 -1.55 5.71 0.66
N ALA A 26 -2.58 6.19 -0.04
CA ALA A 26 -2.52 7.45 -0.78
C ALA A 26 -2.41 8.67 0.15
N ALA A 27 -2.81 8.56 1.42
CA ALA A 27 -2.62 9.59 2.42
C ALA A 27 -1.18 9.64 2.98
N VAL A 28 -0.34 8.65 2.67
CA VAL A 28 1.06 8.62 3.10
C VAL A 28 1.85 9.68 2.32
N PRO A 29 2.60 10.57 3.01
CA PRO A 29 3.39 11.59 2.35
C PRO A 29 4.40 11.00 1.36
N GLY A 30 4.43 11.55 0.15
CA GLY A 30 5.35 11.11 -0.92
C GLY A 30 4.81 9.99 -1.81
N VAL A 31 3.67 9.39 -1.46
CA VAL A 31 2.93 8.49 -2.35
C VAL A 31 2.23 9.29 -3.43
N THR A 32 2.41 8.88 -4.68
CA THR A 32 1.80 9.51 -5.86
C THR A 32 0.67 8.68 -6.44
N ASP A 33 0.72 7.36 -6.27
CA ASP A 33 -0.29 6.44 -6.81
C ASP A 33 -0.30 5.13 -6.01
N VAL A 34 -1.47 4.49 -5.90
CA VAL A 34 -1.62 3.21 -5.19
C VAL A 34 -2.57 2.30 -5.96
N LEU A 35 -2.13 1.08 -6.22
CA LEU A 35 -2.90 0.03 -6.86
C LEU A 35 -3.00 -1.18 -5.91
N ALA A 36 -4.16 -1.38 -5.29
CA ALA A 36 -4.43 -2.54 -4.45
C ALA A 36 -5.17 -3.62 -5.26
N ASP A 37 -4.73 -4.87 -5.12
CA ASP A 37 -5.29 -6.05 -5.75
C ASP A 37 -5.58 -7.09 -4.66
N ALA A 38 -6.83 -7.13 -4.20
CA ALA A 38 -7.33 -8.08 -3.20
C ALA A 38 -7.31 -9.54 -3.69
N PRO A 39 -7.64 -9.87 -4.96
CA PRO A 39 -7.57 -11.24 -5.44
C PRO A 39 -6.19 -11.88 -5.29
N THR A 40 -5.12 -11.11 -5.46
CA THR A 40 -3.74 -11.57 -5.31
C THR A 40 -3.11 -11.20 -3.97
N GLY A 41 -3.76 -10.35 -3.17
CA GLY A 41 -3.23 -9.82 -1.91
C GLY A 41 -2.03 -8.90 -2.11
N ARG A 42 -1.95 -8.19 -3.25
CA ARG A 42 -0.80 -7.34 -3.61
C ARG A 42 -1.20 -5.89 -3.62
N VAL A 43 -0.29 -5.02 -3.16
CA VAL A 43 -0.47 -3.57 -3.21
C VAL A 43 0.77 -2.93 -3.80
N THR A 44 0.59 -2.26 -4.92
CA THR A 44 1.64 -1.52 -5.59
C THR A 44 1.54 -0.05 -5.19
N VAL A 45 2.61 0.49 -4.64
CA VAL A 45 2.71 1.88 -4.19
C VAL A 45 3.74 2.60 -5.05
N SER A 46 3.32 3.67 -5.70
CA SER A 46 4.19 4.57 -6.46
C SER A 46 4.52 5.79 -5.62
N PHE A 47 5.77 6.24 -5.65
CA PHE A 47 6.26 7.40 -4.92
C PHE A 47 7.25 8.21 -5.74
N GLU A 48 7.44 9.47 -5.35
CA GLU A 48 8.38 10.37 -6.01
C GLU A 48 9.84 9.91 -5.84
N PHE A 49 10.60 9.93 -6.94
CA PHE A 49 12.00 9.55 -6.95
C PHE A 49 12.84 10.49 -6.08
N GLY A 50 13.57 9.92 -5.13
CA GLY A 50 14.36 10.67 -4.14
C GLY A 50 13.69 10.81 -2.77
N GLN A 51 12.44 10.37 -2.62
CA GLN A 51 11.85 10.13 -1.30
C GLN A 51 12.15 8.70 -0.85
N ALA A 52 12.60 8.56 0.39
CA ALA A 52 12.72 7.26 1.02
C ALA A 52 11.31 6.75 1.34
N LEU A 53 10.96 5.58 0.80
CA LEU A 53 9.72 4.93 1.16
C LEU A 53 9.85 4.41 2.59
N ASP A 54 9.07 4.98 3.50
CA ASP A 54 9.03 4.53 4.88
C ASP A 54 8.09 3.33 4.99
N GLU A 55 8.67 2.13 5.01
CA GLU A 55 7.91 0.88 5.11
C GLU A 55 7.12 0.77 6.43
N GLN A 56 7.53 1.46 7.50
CA GLN A 56 6.74 1.52 8.73
C GLN A 56 5.46 2.31 8.51
N ARG A 57 5.53 3.47 7.84
CA ARG A 57 4.32 4.25 7.48
C ARG A 57 3.35 3.46 6.62
N ILE A 58 3.86 2.71 5.65
CA ILE A 58 3.04 1.85 4.78
C ILE A 58 2.37 0.76 5.62
N ARG A 59 3.12 0.11 6.53
CA ARG A 59 2.57 -0.89 7.44
C ARG A 59 1.49 -0.30 8.35
N ASP A 60 1.74 0.85 8.96
CA ASP A 60 0.81 1.51 9.86
C ASP A 60 -0.49 1.90 9.13
N ALA A 61 -0.39 2.44 7.90
CA ALA A 61 -1.56 2.76 7.09
C ALA A 61 -2.40 1.52 6.72
N VAL A 62 -1.74 0.38 6.47
CA VAL A 62 -2.40 -0.90 6.20
C VAL A 62 -3.06 -1.45 7.47
N ASP A 63 -2.42 -1.31 8.63
CA ASP A 63 -2.94 -1.73 9.94
C ASP A 63 -4.15 -0.88 10.37
N GLU A 64 -4.09 0.44 10.17
CA GLU A 64 -5.21 1.36 10.38
C GLU A 64 -6.39 1.07 9.45
N ALA A 65 -6.14 0.57 8.24
CA ALA A 65 -7.18 0.08 7.34
C ALA A 65 -7.79 -1.26 7.80
N GLY A 66 -7.21 -1.92 8.80
CA GLY A 66 -7.65 -3.21 9.35
C GLY A 66 -7.07 -4.44 8.64
N PHE A 67 -5.90 -4.29 7.99
CA PHE A 67 -5.23 -5.36 7.24
C PHE A 67 -3.81 -5.57 7.74
N THR A 68 -3.16 -6.66 7.32
CA THR A 68 -1.81 -6.98 7.77
C THR A 68 -0.83 -6.98 6.60
N LEU A 69 0.15 -6.09 6.64
CA LEU A 69 1.25 -6.09 5.67
C LEU A 69 2.24 -7.23 5.99
N THR A 70 2.40 -8.18 5.07
CA THR A 70 3.29 -9.34 5.27
C THR A 70 4.72 -9.06 4.82
N GLY A 71 4.91 -8.11 3.89
CA GLY A 71 6.23 -7.67 3.47
C GLY A 71 6.25 -7.06 2.08
N ARG A 72 7.42 -6.59 1.67
CA ARG A 72 7.69 -6.12 0.30
C ARG A 72 8.10 -7.30 -0.58
N ILE A 73 7.59 -7.34 -1.82
CA ILE A 73 7.84 -8.40 -2.81
C ILE A 73 8.35 -7.85 -4.14
#